data_AF-A0A973GQK8-F1
#
_entry.id   AF-A0A973GQK8-F1
#
_cell.length_a   1.000
_cell.length_b   1.000
_cell.length_c   1.000
_cell.angle_alpha   90.00
_cell.angle_beta   90.00
_cell.angle_gamma   90.00
#
_symmetry.space_group_name_H-M   'P 1'
#
loop_
_entity.id
_entity.type
_entity.pdbx_description
1 polymer ?
#
loop_
_entity_poly.entity_id
_entity_poly.type
_entity_poly.pdbx_seq_one_letter_code
_entity_poly.pdbx_strand_id
1 'polypeptide(L)'
;MTKRTVIILLTLITLGIAIVVQAAQTEGGQDARIPFPKPGSHKGNWLEYHGKTVGAEGNSPGQPGKACIVCHDRTDCITCHSTTMPRDHNNTWRVRGHGLMADGNRERCLMCHRQDYCIRCHSETAPRTHTASWITEHCKWCHFGPGGLPGDNCSVCHKRRPH
;
A
#
# COMPACT_ATOMS: atom_id res chain seq x y z
N MET A 1 67.75 -43.25 18.29
CA MET A 1 66.81 -42.52 19.15
C MET A 1 65.61 -42.12 18.31
N THR A 2 64.41 -42.58 18.72
CA THR A 2 63.07 -41.99 18.51
C THR A 2 62.87 -41.08 17.29
N LYS A 3 61.95 -41.36 16.35
CA LYS A 3 60.50 -41.30 16.59
C LYS A 3 59.76 -42.07 15.49
N ARG A 4 59.19 -43.22 15.87
CA ARG A 4 57.90 -43.68 15.32
C ARG A 4 56.83 -42.66 15.76
N THR A 5 55.67 -42.67 15.11
CA THR A 5 54.41 -41.96 15.48
C THR A 5 54.18 -40.62 14.78
N VAL A 6 53.86 -40.63 13.49
CA VAL A 6 52.87 -39.71 12.88
C VAL A 6 52.23 -40.39 11.66
N ILE A 7 51.52 -41.49 11.90
CA ILE A 7 50.53 -42.03 10.98
C ILE A 7 49.30 -42.23 11.88
N ILE A 8 48.10 -41.89 11.38
CA ILE A 8 46.80 -41.84 12.10
C ILE A 8 46.47 -40.44 12.65
N LEU A 9 46.14 -39.52 11.75
CA LEU A 9 45.34 -38.32 12.06
C LEU A 9 44.62 -37.83 10.80
N LEU A 10 43.96 -38.76 10.08
CA LEU A 10 43.31 -38.47 8.79
C LEU A 10 41.88 -39.03 8.66
N THR A 11 41.20 -39.43 9.75
CA THR A 11 39.85 -40.01 9.66
C THR A 11 38.88 -39.65 10.80
N LEU A 12 38.97 -38.46 11.39
CA LEU A 12 38.00 -38.02 12.43
C LEU A 12 37.60 -36.54 12.32
N ILE A 13 37.35 -36.03 11.11
CA ILE A 13 36.68 -34.74 10.90
C ILE A 13 35.49 -34.90 9.94
N THR A 14 34.63 -35.88 10.20
CA THR A 14 33.33 -36.02 9.51
C THR A 14 32.14 -36.14 10.47
N LEU A 15 32.35 -36.01 11.77
CA LEU A 15 31.27 -36.16 12.76
C LEU A 15 31.29 -35.00 13.77
N GLY A 16 31.15 -33.78 13.26
CA GLY A 16 31.23 -32.56 14.04
C GLY A 16 30.07 -31.62 13.73
N ILE A 17 28.92 -31.90 14.33
CA ILE A 17 27.89 -30.90 14.67
C ILE A 17 27.11 -30.35 13.45
N ALA A 18 26.37 -31.24 12.77
CA ALA A 18 25.08 -30.85 12.19
C ALA A 18 24.00 -30.98 13.28
N ILE A 19 24.06 -30.13 14.31
CA ILE A 19 22.89 -29.88 15.14
C ILE A 19 21.98 -29.01 14.28
N VAL A 20 21.11 -29.67 13.52
CA VAL A 20 19.94 -29.05 12.93
C VAL A 20 19.13 -28.56 14.11
N VAL A 21 19.24 -27.26 14.41
CA VAL A 21 18.23 -26.58 15.22
C VAL A 21 16.97 -26.62 14.38
N GLN A 22 16.17 -27.65 14.58
CA GLN A 22 14.81 -27.69 14.10
C GLN A 22 14.11 -26.53 14.82
N ALA A 23 14.00 -25.38 14.16
CA ALA A 23 13.00 -24.40 14.53
C ALA A 23 11.68 -25.14 14.42
N ALA A 24 11.10 -25.51 15.57
CA ALA A 24 9.75 -26.00 15.65
C ALA A 24 8.86 -24.93 15.03
N GLN A 25 8.50 -25.13 13.76
CA GLN A 25 7.35 -24.45 13.20
C GLN A 25 6.16 -25.05 13.94
N THR A 26 5.74 -24.38 15.01
CA THR A 26 4.39 -24.54 15.47
C THR A 26 3.54 -24.06 14.31
N GLU A 27 3.06 -25.00 13.51
CA GLU A 27 1.89 -24.81 12.64
C GLU A 27 0.66 -24.73 13.55
N GLY A 28 0.68 -23.72 14.43
CA GLY A 28 -0.46 -23.30 15.20
C GLY A 28 -1.35 -22.54 14.22
N GLY A 29 -2.39 -23.21 13.73
CA GLY A 29 -3.43 -22.57 12.95
C GLY A 29 -3.90 -21.30 13.65
N GLN A 30 -3.78 -20.17 12.95
CA GLN A 30 -4.32 -18.89 13.40
C GLN A 30 -5.62 -18.52 12.68
N ASP A 31 -6.29 -19.49 12.06
CA ASP A 31 -7.50 -19.22 11.27
C ASP A 31 -8.79 -19.25 12.12
N ALA A 32 -8.70 -19.60 13.40
CA ALA A 32 -9.86 -19.61 14.29
C ALA A 32 -9.98 -18.27 15.04
N ARG A 33 -10.32 -17.19 14.31
CA ARG A 33 -10.98 -16.05 14.96
C ARG A 33 -12.22 -16.58 15.67
N ILE A 34 -12.35 -16.28 16.97
CA ILE A 34 -13.34 -16.87 17.88
C ILE A 34 -14.73 -16.92 17.23
N PRO A 35 -15.41 -18.10 17.19
CA PRO A 35 -16.80 -18.16 16.79
C PRO A 35 -17.64 -17.57 17.92
N PHE A 36 -17.87 -16.26 17.87
CA PHE A 36 -18.72 -15.53 18.81
C PHE A 36 -19.83 -14.82 18.02
N PRO A 37 -21.07 -14.73 18.53
CA PRO A 37 -22.16 -14.09 17.79
C PRO A 37 -21.74 -12.66 17.44
N LYS A 38 -21.58 -12.44 16.13
CA LYS A 38 -21.21 -11.15 15.56
C LYS A 38 -22.10 -10.04 16.15
N PRO A 39 -21.56 -8.89 16.57
CA PRO A 39 -22.39 -7.77 17.00
C PRO A 39 -23.41 -7.40 15.92
N GLY A 40 -24.55 -6.82 16.30
CA GLY A 40 -25.57 -6.37 15.35
C GLY A 40 -25.06 -5.34 14.30
N SER A 41 -23.90 -4.72 14.54
CA SER A 41 -23.18 -3.87 13.58
C SER A 41 -22.57 -4.66 12.41
N HIS A 42 -22.34 -5.97 12.55
CA HIS A 42 -21.81 -6.87 11.51
C HIS A 42 -22.94 -7.43 10.63
N LYS A 43 -23.69 -6.55 9.97
CA LYS A 43 -24.71 -6.93 8.97
C LYS A 43 -24.05 -7.41 7.67
N GLY A 44 -24.80 -8.11 6.81
CA GLY A 44 -24.27 -8.68 5.56
C GLY A 44 -23.68 -7.65 4.59
N ASN A 45 -24.02 -6.37 4.74
CA ASN A 45 -23.47 -5.23 4.00
C ASN A 45 -22.33 -4.51 4.74
N TRP A 46 -21.73 -5.09 5.77
CA TRP A 46 -20.65 -4.48 6.56
C TRP A 46 -19.52 -3.85 5.71
N LEU A 47 -19.09 -4.53 4.64
CA LEU A 47 -18.05 -4.02 3.72
C LEU A 47 -18.41 -2.67 3.10
N GLU A 48 -19.70 -2.35 2.97
CA GLU A 48 -20.17 -1.11 2.34
C GLU A 48 -20.32 0.06 3.31
N TYR A 49 -20.62 -0.20 4.59
CA TYR A 49 -20.97 0.83 5.55
C TYR A 49 -19.91 1.09 6.62
N HIS A 50 -18.98 0.15 6.88
CA HIS A 50 -18.01 0.31 7.97
C HIS A 50 -17.13 1.57 7.83
N GLY A 51 -16.70 1.91 6.61
CA GLY A 51 -15.88 3.11 6.39
C GLY A 51 -16.61 4.41 6.73
N LYS A 52 -17.94 4.43 6.63
CA LYS A 52 -18.78 5.57 7.02
C LYS A 52 -18.98 5.64 8.53
N THR A 53 -18.97 4.50 9.22
CA THR A 53 -19.21 4.43 10.67
C THR A 53 -17.95 4.67 11.49
N VAL A 54 -16.76 4.31 10.99
CA VAL A 54 -15.47 4.56 11.68
C VAL A 54 -15.21 6.05 11.93
N GLY A 55 -15.66 6.93 11.04
CA GLY A 55 -15.53 8.38 11.20
C GLY A 55 -16.75 9.08 11.84
N ALA A 56 -17.91 8.42 11.86
CA ALA A 56 -19.18 9.01 12.28
C ALA A 56 -19.57 8.69 13.73
N GLU A 57 -18.96 7.68 14.35
CA GLU A 57 -19.14 7.39 15.77
C GLU A 57 -18.01 8.07 16.56
N GLY A 58 -18.37 9.09 17.34
CA GLY A 58 -17.48 10.15 17.79
C GLY A 58 -16.22 9.74 18.56
N ASN A 59 -15.13 10.47 18.29
CA ASN A 59 -13.91 10.51 19.08
C ASN A 59 -14.10 11.23 20.44
N SER A 60 -15.16 10.90 21.18
CA SER A 60 -15.48 11.50 22.49
C SER A 60 -15.48 10.44 23.59
N PRO A 61 -14.91 10.71 24.78
CA PRO A 61 -15.06 9.84 25.94
C PRO A 61 -16.55 9.55 26.21
N GLY A 62 -16.93 8.28 26.27
CA GLY A 62 -18.31 7.85 26.51
C GLY A 62 -19.19 7.64 25.25
N GLN A 63 -18.65 7.79 24.04
CA GLN A 63 -19.35 7.43 22.78
C GLN A 63 -18.71 6.16 22.17
N PRO A 64 -19.48 5.28 21.51
CA PRO A 64 -19.00 3.98 20.98
C PRO A 64 -18.06 4.09 19.76
N GLY A 65 -17.44 5.24 19.50
CA GLY A 65 -16.45 5.47 18.43
C GLY A 65 -15.12 4.72 18.58
N LYS A 66 -14.95 3.92 19.65
CA LYS A 66 -13.83 2.98 19.82
C LYS A 66 -14.28 1.52 19.91
N ALA A 67 -15.52 1.19 19.54
CA ALA A 67 -16.08 -0.15 19.75
C ALA A 67 -15.37 -1.27 18.96
N CYS A 68 -14.76 -0.97 17.80
CA CYS A 68 -14.07 -1.99 17.02
C CYS A 68 -12.89 -2.60 17.80
N ILE A 69 -12.09 -1.76 18.46
CA ILE A 69 -10.88 -2.21 19.17
C ILE A 69 -11.17 -2.98 20.46
N VAL A 70 -12.43 -3.02 20.90
CA VAL A 70 -12.86 -3.83 22.04
C VAL A 70 -12.73 -5.32 21.72
N CYS A 71 -12.91 -5.69 20.45
CA CYS A 71 -12.83 -7.07 19.98
C CYS A 71 -11.73 -7.30 18.93
N HIS A 72 -11.32 -6.27 18.19
CA HIS A 72 -10.32 -6.34 17.12
C HIS A 72 -9.01 -5.66 17.51
N ASP A 73 -7.90 -6.21 17.05
CA ASP A 73 -6.61 -5.51 17.15
C ASP A 73 -6.44 -4.57 15.93
N ARG A 74 -5.59 -3.57 16.06
CA ARG A 74 -5.07 -2.77 14.95
C ARG A 74 -4.55 -3.65 13.81
N THR A 75 -3.97 -4.82 14.11
CA THR A 75 -3.50 -5.77 13.10
C THR A 75 -4.65 -6.33 12.24
N ASP A 76 -5.86 -6.48 12.77
CA ASP A 76 -7.03 -6.90 11.99
C ASP A 76 -7.40 -5.84 10.93
N CYS A 77 -7.36 -4.56 11.32
CA CYS A 77 -7.60 -3.45 10.42
C CYS A 77 -6.54 -3.43 9.30
N ILE A 78 -5.26 -3.53 9.66
CA ILE A 78 -4.14 -3.50 8.70
C ILE A 78 -4.24 -4.70 7.75
N THR A 79 -4.51 -5.90 8.27
CA THR A 79 -4.59 -7.13 7.44
C THR A 79 -5.68 -7.01 6.39
N CYS A 80 -6.87 -6.53 6.76
CA CYS A 80 -7.96 -6.35 5.81
C CYS A 80 -7.67 -5.22 4.81
N HIS A 81 -7.26 -4.04 5.29
CA HIS A 81 -7.07 -2.86 4.43
C HIS A 81 -5.82 -2.93 3.55
N SER A 82 -4.85 -3.79 3.87
CA SER A 82 -3.67 -4.04 3.01
C SER A 82 -3.95 -5.06 1.91
N THR A 83 -4.97 -5.90 2.05
CA THR A 83 -5.30 -6.99 1.10
C THR A 83 -6.58 -6.73 0.29
N THR A 84 -7.45 -5.84 0.78
CA THR A 84 -8.72 -5.52 0.12
C THR A 84 -8.57 -4.32 -0.78
N MET A 85 -8.82 -4.53 -2.07
CA MET A 85 -8.81 -3.48 -3.07
C MET A 85 -9.98 -2.48 -2.85
N PRO A 86 -9.73 -1.17 -2.87
CA PRO A 86 -10.80 -0.17 -2.80
C PRO A 86 -11.80 -0.30 -3.95
N ARG A 87 -13.08 0.03 -3.71
CA ARG A 87 -14.13 0.01 -4.76
C ARG A 87 -13.81 0.90 -5.97
N ASP A 88 -13.06 1.98 -5.74
CA ASP A 88 -12.66 2.91 -6.78
C ASP A 88 -11.41 2.46 -7.55
N HIS A 89 -10.77 1.34 -7.20
CA HIS A 89 -9.55 0.87 -7.82
C HIS A 89 -9.81 0.21 -9.19
N ASN A 90 -10.18 1.04 -10.16
CA ASN A 90 -10.49 0.66 -11.53
C ASN A 90 -9.78 1.59 -12.52
N ASN A 91 -9.82 1.23 -13.81
CA ASN A 91 -9.13 2.00 -14.85
C ASN A 91 -9.66 3.43 -15.00
N THR A 92 -10.96 3.66 -14.79
CA THR A 92 -11.55 4.99 -14.87
C THR A 92 -10.98 5.91 -13.79
N TRP A 93 -10.92 5.44 -12.55
CA TRP A 93 -10.25 6.16 -11.47
C TRP A 93 -8.75 6.34 -11.75
N ARG A 94 -8.07 5.29 -12.21
CA ARG A 94 -6.64 5.36 -12.56
C ARG A 94 -6.35 6.44 -13.59
N VAL A 95 -7.22 6.67 -14.57
CA VAL A 95 -6.95 7.65 -15.65
C VAL A 95 -7.55 9.03 -15.41
N ARG A 96 -8.56 9.18 -14.54
CA ARG A 96 -9.31 10.44 -14.39
C ARG A 96 -9.53 10.89 -12.94
N GLY A 97 -9.51 9.98 -11.98
CA GLY A 97 -9.93 10.26 -10.60
C GLY A 97 -8.80 10.28 -9.56
N HIS A 98 -7.70 9.56 -9.80
CA HIS A 98 -6.67 9.36 -8.77
C HIS A 98 -5.99 10.67 -8.34
N GLY A 99 -5.81 11.63 -9.26
CA GLY A 99 -5.16 12.91 -8.96
C GLY A 99 -5.93 13.73 -7.93
N LEU A 100 -7.25 13.92 -8.14
CA LEU A 100 -8.12 14.63 -7.20
C LEU A 100 -8.15 13.96 -5.82
N MET A 101 -8.20 12.62 -5.80
CA MET A 101 -8.22 11.85 -4.56
C MET A 101 -6.88 11.92 -3.81
N ALA A 102 -5.76 11.86 -4.54
CA ALA A 102 -4.42 11.99 -3.98
C ALA A 102 -4.11 13.40 -3.48
N ASP A 103 -4.79 14.43 -4.01
CA ASP A 103 -4.71 15.80 -3.50
C ASP A 103 -5.37 15.92 -2.12
N GLY A 104 -6.52 15.27 -1.92
CA GLY A 104 -7.24 15.29 -0.64
C GLY A 104 -6.71 14.33 0.43
N ASN A 105 -6.20 13.14 0.04
CA ASN A 105 -5.65 12.15 0.97
C ASN A 105 -4.71 11.19 0.22
N ARG A 106 -3.41 11.53 0.20
CA ARG A 106 -2.39 10.71 -0.45
C ARG A 106 -2.07 9.45 0.35
N GLU A 107 -2.19 9.52 1.67
CA GLU A 107 -1.87 8.47 2.63
C GLU A 107 -2.74 7.23 2.43
N ARG A 108 -3.98 7.38 1.92
CA ARG A 108 -4.87 6.27 1.58
C ARG A 108 -4.20 5.27 0.64
N CYS A 109 -3.36 5.76 -0.27
CA CYS A 109 -2.66 4.94 -1.27
C CYS A 109 -1.51 4.17 -0.63
N LEU A 110 -0.91 4.73 0.42
CA LEU A 110 0.25 4.18 1.11
C LEU A 110 -0.08 2.94 1.95
N MET A 111 -1.36 2.61 2.10
CA MET A 111 -1.82 1.36 2.71
C MET A 111 -1.35 0.12 1.94
N CYS A 112 -1.32 0.20 0.61
CA CYS A 112 -0.91 -0.91 -0.27
C CYS A 112 0.29 -0.55 -1.16
N HIS A 113 0.45 0.73 -1.52
CA HIS A 113 1.49 1.17 -2.45
C HIS A 113 2.62 1.90 -1.74
N ARG A 114 3.83 1.78 -2.28
CA ARG A 114 4.97 2.60 -1.87
C ARG A 114 5.05 3.86 -2.73
N GLN A 115 5.77 4.87 -2.23
CA GLN A 115 5.92 6.18 -2.88
C GLN A 115 6.50 6.08 -4.32
N ASP A 116 7.33 5.06 -4.56
CA ASP A 116 7.89 4.75 -5.87
C ASP A 116 6.83 4.41 -6.93
N TYR A 117 5.66 3.90 -6.52
CA TYR A 117 4.54 3.68 -7.44
C TYR A 117 4.05 4.98 -8.09
N CYS A 118 3.99 6.06 -7.30
CA CYS A 118 3.64 7.39 -7.80
C CYS A 118 4.72 7.87 -8.78
N ILE A 119 5.98 7.78 -8.38
CA ILE A 119 7.11 8.27 -9.17
C ILE A 119 7.14 7.59 -10.54
N ARG A 120 7.11 6.26 -10.58
CA ARG A 120 7.19 5.49 -11.82
C ARG A 120 6.13 5.90 -12.84
N CYS A 121 4.87 5.96 -12.43
CA CYS A 121 3.78 6.34 -13.34
C CYS A 121 3.93 7.78 -13.84
N HIS A 122 4.23 8.72 -12.94
CA HIS A 122 4.39 10.13 -13.30
C HIS A 122 5.67 10.44 -14.08
N SER A 123 6.69 9.58 -14.02
CA SER A 123 7.92 9.71 -14.83
C SER A 123 7.85 9.03 -16.18
N GLU A 124 7.10 7.93 -16.30
CA GLU A 124 7.06 7.09 -17.51
C GLU A 124 5.82 7.30 -18.37
N THR A 125 4.75 7.90 -17.83
CA THR A 125 3.49 8.09 -18.54
C THR A 125 3.37 9.52 -19.04
N ALA A 126 3.36 9.69 -20.37
CA ALA A 126 3.05 10.97 -20.97
C ALA A 126 1.64 11.44 -20.54
N PRO A 127 1.45 12.75 -20.27
CA PRO A 127 0.13 13.28 -19.94
C PRO A 127 -0.85 12.98 -21.09
N ARG A 128 -2.12 12.78 -20.77
CA ARG A 128 -3.18 12.62 -21.80
C ARG A 128 -3.30 13.81 -22.74
N THR A 129 -2.79 14.97 -22.34
CA THR A 129 -2.74 16.19 -23.16
C THR A 129 -1.63 16.15 -24.22
N HIS A 130 -0.63 15.28 -24.09
CA HIS A 130 0.46 15.11 -25.05
C HIS A 130 0.06 14.15 -26.19
N THR A 131 -0.94 14.56 -26.97
CA THR A 131 -1.37 13.87 -28.20
C THR A 131 -0.61 14.38 -29.43
N ALA A 132 -0.80 13.78 -30.61
CA ALA A 132 -0.13 14.24 -31.84
C ALA A 132 -0.40 15.72 -32.19
N SER A 133 -1.56 16.26 -31.81
CA SER A 133 -1.93 17.67 -32.01
C SER A 133 -1.53 18.58 -30.85
N TRP A 134 -0.85 18.05 -29.83
CA TRP A 134 -0.47 18.77 -28.62
C TRP A 134 0.21 20.10 -28.90
N ILE A 135 1.21 20.12 -29.78
CA ILE A 135 2.02 21.33 -30.05
C ILE A 135 1.12 22.49 -30.53
N THR A 136 0.17 22.19 -31.42
CA THR A 136 -0.76 23.18 -31.96
C THR A 136 -1.66 23.76 -30.85
N GLU A 137 -2.16 22.91 -29.95
CA GLU A 137 -3.06 23.33 -28.88
C GLU A 137 -2.31 23.98 -27.70
N HIS A 138 -1.07 23.56 -27.45
CA HIS A 138 -0.15 24.14 -26.46
C HIS A 138 0.17 25.60 -26.75
N CYS A 139 0.56 25.92 -27.99
CA CYS A 139 0.87 27.28 -28.41
C CYS A 139 -0.38 28.18 -28.35
N LYS A 140 -1.52 27.68 -28.85
CA LYS A 140 -2.79 28.43 -28.82
C LYS A 140 -3.22 28.75 -27.40
N TRP A 141 -3.08 27.81 -26.48
CA TRP A 141 -3.51 27.99 -25.10
C TRP A 141 -2.69 29.09 -24.38
N CYS A 142 -1.39 29.23 -24.65
CA CYS A 142 -0.57 30.28 -24.04
C CYS A 142 -0.79 31.67 -24.67
N HIS A 143 -1.01 31.74 -25.99
CA HIS A 143 -1.18 33.02 -26.71
C HIS A 143 -2.62 33.53 -26.76
N PHE A 144 -3.59 32.61 -26.74
CA PHE A 144 -5.01 32.90 -26.95
C PHE A 144 -5.93 32.25 -25.91
N GLY A 145 -5.39 31.51 -24.94
CA GLY A 145 -6.15 31.01 -23.80
C GLY A 145 -6.50 32.13 -22.81
N PRO A 146 -7.39 31.87 -21.84
CA PRO A 146 -7.93 32.88 -20.92
C PRO A 146 -6.92 33.44 -19.90
N GLY A 147 -5.60 33.36 -20.14
CA GLY A 147 -4.55 33.91 -19.28
C GLY A 147 -4.40 33.24 -17.91
N GLY A 148 -5.30 32.31 -17.55
CA GLY A 148 -5.24 31.51 -16.34
C GLY A 148 -4.73 30.11 -16.66
N LEU A 149 -3.53 29.80 -16.18
CA LEU A 149 -2.92 28.47 -16.10
C LEU A 149 -3.97 27.39 -15.83
N PRO A 150 -4.08 26.31 -16.64
CA PRO A 150 -5.09 25.30 -16.40
C PRO A 150 -4.57 24.46 -15.23
N GLY A 151 -4.85 24.90 -14.00
CA GLY A 151 -4.46 24.26 -12.73
C GLY A 151 -3.18 23.41 -12.84
N ASP A 152 -2.02 24.06 -12.97
CA ASP A 152 -0.78 23.51 -13.58
C ASP A 152 -0.32 22.13 -13.10
N ASN A 153 -0.91 21.09 -13.69
CA ASN A 153 -0.30 19.77 -13.77
C ASN A 153 0.86 19.72 -14.79
N CYS A 154 1.08 20.78 -15.57
CA CYS A 154 2.27 20.96 -16.41
C CYS A 154 3.55 21.01 -15.58
N SER A 155 3.50 21.70 -14.43
CA SER A 155 4.63 21.87 -13.51
C SER A 155 5.07 20.57 -12.82
N VAL A 156 4.20 19.56 -12.82
CA VAL A 156 4.49 18.21 -12.32
C VAL A 156 5.67 17.59 -13.06
N CYS A 157 5.76 17.85 -14.37
CA CYS A 157 6.84 17.34 -15.22
C CYS A 157 7.82 18.45 -15.64
N HIS A 158 7.35 19.68 -15.84
CA HIS A 158 8.17 20.80 -16.34
C HIS A 158 8.51 21.80 -15.23
N LYS A 159 9.71 21.65 -14.64
CA LYS A 159 10.25 22.59 -13.64
C LYS A 159 10.62 23.96 -14.22
N ARG A 160 10.81 24.03 -15.53
CA ARG A 160 11.04 25.24 -16.31
C ARG A 160 10.24 25.12 -17.59
N ARG A 161 9.75 26.25 -18.11
CA ARG A 161 9.12 26.27 -19.42
C ARG A 161 10.20 25.82 -20.43
N PRO A 162 9.91 24.84 -21.30
CA PRO A 162 10.85 24.42 -22.34
C PRO A 162 11.15 25.49 -23.40
N HIS A 163 10.58 26.70 -23.23
CA HIS A 163 10.68 27.87 -24.09
C HIS A 163 10.46 29.13 -23.24
#